data_AF-A0A537LBN5-F1
#
_entry.id   AF-A0A537LBN5-F1
#
_cell.length_a   1.000
_cell.length_b   1.000
_cell.length_c   1.000
_cell.angle_alpha   90.00
_cell.angle_beta   90.00
_cell.angle_gamma   90.00
#
_symmetry.space_group_name_H-M   'P 1'
#
loop_
_entity.id
_entity.type
_entity.pdbx_description
1 polymer ?
#
loop_
_entity_poly.entity_id
_entity_poly.type
_entity_poly.pdbx_seq_one_letter_code
_entity_poly.pdbx_strand_id
1 'polypeptide(L)'
;MRFSRRDILRAAASATALFSPGRGAFAQTYPDRPIRLIVPFPPGGAFDTLGRPWADRIKPHLGTVVIENIGGGGASLGAAAAARARPDGYTLLLGGTLPHVNEALLNAKPLYDPVKDLDPIMRIAVGYLAIAVHPSVPVNTLSELVAHIKANPGKFSYGHSGVGGTNHLIGELFKSVADIPDLRQIPYRGAGPAMTDLIAGQIPMGIVGVQAQSLGLHRSGALKILAVTSEKPLAAAPDVPTAVSAGFPQIANASSYGILAPAGTPKAMIDKVAQASRALLSTAAYQQLMSEMGFEATPESDPEDFRRVLAADVALWQPIVKSLGLKLD
;
A
#
# COMPACT_ATOMS: atom_id res chain seq x y z
N MET A 1 53.59 -8.15 63.23
CA MET A 1 53.59 -7.23 62.07
C MET A 1 52.58 -6.12 62.36
N ARG A 2 52.98 -4.85 62.26
CA ARG A 2 52.09 -3.70 62.49
C ARG A 2 51.57 -3.22 61.13
N PHE A 3 50.33 -3.55 60.79
CA PHE A 3 49.69 -3.04 59.57
C PHE A 3 49.36 -1.56 59.76
N SER A 4 49.73 -0.70 58.81
CA SER A 4 49.42 0.72 58.89
C SER A 4 47.95 0.96 58.51
N ARG A 5 47.34 2.03 59.03
CA ARG A 5 45.97 2.45 58.62
C ARG A 5 45.84 2.61 57.10
N ARG A 6 46.93 2.90 56.38
CA ARG A 6 46.95 3.01 54.92
C ARG A 6 46.85 1.65 54.22
N ASP A 7 47.38 0.58 54.83
CA ASP A 7 47.30 -0.77 54.28
C ASP A 7 45.90 -1.36 54.42
N ILE A 8 45.22 -1.03 55.53
CA ILE A 8 43.81 -1.40 55.77
C ILE A 8 42.88 -0.66 54.78
N LEU A 9 43.12 0.62 54.52
CA LEU A 9 42.32 1.40 53.55
C LEU A 9 42.54 0.95 52.10
N ARG A 10 43.76 0.52 51.74
CA ARG A 10 44.04 -0.06 50.42
C ARG A 10 43.37 -1.43 50.25
N ALA A 11 43.34 -2.26 51.30
CA ALA A 11 42.62 -3.54 51.27
C ALA A 11 41.09 -3.35 51.15
N ALA A 12 40.53 -2.32 51.80
CA ALA A 12 39.10 -2.00 51.73
C ALA A 12 38.67 -1.46 50.35
N ALA A 13 39.54 -0.68 49.68
CA ALA A 13 39.28 -0.18 48.32
C ALA A 13 39.38 -1.27 47.23
N SER A 14 40.22 -2.29 47.44
CA SER A 14 40.33 -3.44 46.51
C SER A 14 39.17 -4.43 46.64
N ALA A 15 38.50 -4.49 47.80
CA ALA A 15 37.39 -5.43 48.05
C ALA A 15 36.03 -4.94 47.50
N THR A 16 35.89 -3.65 47.19
CA THR A 16 34.63 -3.07 46.68
C THR A 16 34.51 -3.07 45.15
N ALA A 17 35.57 -3.43 44.42
CA ALA A 17 35.58 -3.44 42.95
C ALA A 17 35.08 -4.77 42.33
N LEU A 18 34.84 -5.82 43.12
CA LEU A 18 34.53 -7.17 42.62
C LEU A 18 33.08 -7.64 42.79
N PHE A 19 32.20 -6.79 43.33
CA PHE A 19 30.76 -7.07 43.45
C PHE A 19 29.93 -5.96 42.80
N SER A 20 30.16 -5.69 41.52
CA SER A 20 29.06 -5.23 40.68
C SER A 20 28.27 -6.48 40.29
N PRO A 21 27.07 -6.74 40.88
CA PRO A 21 26.19 -7.75 40.32
C PRO A 21 25.95 -7.33 38.88
N GLY A 22 26.46 -8.11 37.94
CA GLY A 22 26.15 -7.95 36.53
C GLY A 22 24.65 -7.98 36.44
N ARG A 23 24.02 -6.81 36.27
CA ARG A 23 22.65 -6.73 35.81
C ARG A 23 22.70 -7.36 34.44
N GLY A 24 22.42 -8.66 34.37
CA GLY A 24 22.07 -9.31 33.12
C GLY A 24 21.00 -8.43 32.52
N ALA A 25 21.34 -7.70 31.46
CA ALA A 25 20.35 -7.04 30.66
C ALA A 25 19.49 -8.18 30.14
N PHE A 26 18.33 -8.41 30.78
CA PHE A 26 17.25 -9.11 30.12
C PHE A 26 17.03 -8.32 28.84
N ALA A 27 17.50 -8.86 27.72
CA ALA A 27 17.18 -8.32 26.42
C ALA A 27 15.64 -8.22 26.41
N GLN A 28 15.11 -6.99 26.40
CA GLN A 28 13.68 -6.80 26.33
C GLN A 28 13.21 -7.54 25.09
N THR A 29 12.39 -8.58 25.28
CA THR A 29 11.83 -9.35 24.18
C THR A 29 10.90 -8.44 23.41
N TYR A 30 11.36 -7.96 22.25
CA TYR A 30 10.53 -7.18 21.35
C TYR A 30 9.43 -8.07 20.75
N PRO A 31 8.16 -7.61 20.72
CA PRO A 31 7.64 -6.41 21.37
C PRO A 31 7.22 -6.65 22.84
N ASP A 32 7.51 -5.68 23.72
CA ASP A 32 7.13 -5.70 25.14
C ASP A 32 5.98 -4.72 25.49
N ARG A 33 5.47 -4.00 24.49
CA ARG A 33 4.35 -3.06 24.56
C ARG A 33 3.63 -3.00 23.20
N PRO A 34 2.42 -2.43 23.13
CA PRO A 34 1.70 -2.35 21.86
C PRO A 34 2.49 -1.62 20.77
N ILE A 35 2.42 -2.14 19.54
CA ILE A 35 2.95 -1.49 18.34
C ILE A 35 1.87 -0.54 17.80
N ARG A 36 2.25 0.68 17.44
CA ARG A 36 1.40 1.62 16.69
C ARG A 36 1.58 1.37 15.20
N LEU A 37 0.48 1.13 14.49
CA LEU A 37 0.43 1.08 13.03
C LEU A 37 -0.28 2.33 12.51
N ILE A 38 0.49 3.23 11.93
CA ILE A 38 -0.05 4.40 11.24
C ILE A 38 -0.61 3.96 9.89
N VAL A 39 -1.90 4.26 9.68
CA VAL A 39 -2.57 4.13 8.38
C VAL A 39 -2.75 5.54 7.84
N PRO A 40 -2.09 5.93 6.73
CA PRO A 40 -2.01 7.33 6.32
C PRO A 40 -3.26 7.80 5.55
N PHE A 41 -4.42 7.19 5.81
CA PHE A 41 -5.69 7.45 5.15
C PHE A 41 -6.85 7.40 6.16
N PRO A 42 -7.98 8.05 5.87
CA PRO A 42 -9.19 7.94 6.68
C PRO A 42 -9.68 6.48 6.81
N PRO A 43 -10.41 6.15 7.89
CA PRO A 43 -11.03 4.84 8.06
C PRO A 43 -11.94 4.44 6.89
N GLY A 44 -12.05 3.13 6.62
CA GLY A 44 -12.90 2.57 5.56
C GLY A 44 -12.32 2.58 4.13
N GLY A 45 -11.12 3.15 3.93
CA GLY A 45 -10.37 3.04 2.67
C GLY A 45 -9.59 1.73 2.55
N ALA A 46 -9.01 1.45 1.37
CA ALA A 46 -8.28 0.20 1.09
C ALA A 46 -7.19 -0.13 2.13
N PHE A 47 -6.41 0.87 2.56
CA PHE A 47 -5.39 0.70 3.59
C PHE A 47 -5.99 0.32 4.95
N ASP A 48 -7.13 0.90 5.34
CA ASP A 48 -7.80 0.56 6.60
C ASP A 48 -8.41 -0.85 6.55
N THR A 49 -9.01 -1.21 5.42
CA THR A 49 -9.57 -2.54 5.13
C THR A 49 -8.50 -3.65 5.16
N LEU A 50 -7.26 -3.35 4.77
CA LEU A 50 -6.13 -4.27 4.90
C LEU A 50 -5.50 -4.25 6.30
N GLY A 51 -5.35 -3.05 6.88
CA GLY A 51 -4.68 -2.86 8.16
C GLY A 51 -5.40 -3.52 9.32
N ARG A 52 -6.74 -3.43 9.39
CA ARG A 52 -7.53 -3.99 10.49
C ARG A 52 -7.42 -5.52 10.59
N PRO A 53 -7.66 -6.31 9.52
CA PRO A 53 -7.45 -7.75 9.58
C PRO A 53 -6.01 -8.15 9.88
N TRP A 54 -5.03 -7.41 9.35
CA TRP A 54 -3.62 -7.67 9.65
C TRP A 54 -3.33 -7.46 11.14
N ALA A 55 -3.71 -6.31 11.70
CA ALA A 55 -3.46 -5.95 13.10
C ALA A 55 -4.19 -6.89 14.09
N ASP A 56 -5.41 -7.31 13.77
CA ASP A 56 -6.17 -8.25 14.59
C ASP A 56 -5.54 -9.66 14.58
N ARG A 57 -5.23 -10.18 13.39
CA ARG A 57 -4.77 -11.57 13.24
C ARG A 57 -3.29 -11.76 13.52
N ILE A 58 -2.48 -10.70 13.51
CA ILE A 58 -1.06 -10.78 13.86
C ILE A 58 -0.82 -10.88 15.37
N LYS A 59 -1.86 -10.64 16.20
CA LYS A 59 -1.77 -10.58 17.66
C LYS A 59 -1.09 -11.78 18.32
N PRO A 60 -1.31 -13.05 17.90
CA PRO A 60 -0.59 -14.19 18.47
C PRO A 60 0.93 -14.17 18.21
N HIS A 61 1.40 -13.40 17.22
CA HIS A 61 2.80 -13.36 16.79
C HIS A 61 3.55 -12.10 17.27
N LEU A 62 2.86 -10.96 17.35
CA LEU A 62 3.44 -9.65 17.70
C LEU A 62 2.76 -8.98 18.90
N GLY A 63 1.78 -9.61 19.54
CA GLY A 63 0.98 -8.93 20.55
C GLY A 63 0.11 -7.81 19.94
N THR A 64 -0.28 -6.86 20.78
CA THR A 64 -1.25 -5.84 20.39
C THR A 64 -0.68 -4.87 19.35
N VAL A 65 -1.37 -4.71 18.22
CA VAL A 65 -1.14 -3.65 17.25
C VAL A 65 -2.32 -2.68 17.30
N VAL A 66 -2.05 -1.40 17.54
CA VAL A 66 -3.06 -0.33 17.58
C VAL A 66 -2.99 0.46 16.28
N ILE A 67 -4.10 0.53 15.56
CA ILE A 67 -4.21 1.31 14.33
C ILE A 67 -4.50 2.78 14.66
N GLU A 68 -3.77 3.67 14.00
CA GLU A 68 -3.96 5.11 14.05
C GLU A 68 -4.11 5.65 12.63
N ASN A 69 -5.32 6.09 12.28
CA ASN A 69 -5.58 6.68 10.97
C ASN A 69 -5.17 8.17 10.97
N ILE A 70 -4.12 8.51 10.22
CA ILE A 70 -3.62 9.89 10.07
C ILE A 70 -3.71 10.28 8.59
N GLY A 71 -4.87 10.80 8.18
CA GLY A 71 -5.09 11.24 6.80
C GLY A 71 -4.56 12.66 6.50
N GLY A 72 -4.50 12.99 5.21
CA GLY A 72 -4.18 14.34 4.71
C GLY A 72 -2.96 14.37 3.80
N GLY A 73 -2.92 15.34 2.87
CA GLY A 73 -1.85 15.49 1.89
C GLY A 73 -1.64 14.23 1.02
N GLY A 74 -2.70 13.52 0.62
CA GLY A 74 -2.54 12.32 -0.21
C GLY A 74 -1.75 11.16 0.45
N ALA A 75 -1.75 11.11 1.79
CA ALA A 75 -0.98 10.24 2.69
C ALA A 75 0.33 10.82 3.25
N SER A 76 0.80 11.95 2.74
CA SER A 76 2.08 12.55 3.16
C SER A 76 2.11 12.88 4.66
N LEU A 77 1.02 13.35 5.27
CA LEU A 77 1.01 13.69 6.69
C LEU A 77 1.23 12.47 7.59
N GLY A 78 0.49 11.39 7.36
CA GLY A 78 0.63 10.16 8.14
C GLY A 78 1.97 9.47 7.90
N ALA A 79 2.42 9.41 6.64
CA ALA A 79 3.70 8.81 6.30
C ALA A 79 4.89 9.60 6.87
N ALA A 80 4.85 10.94 6.83
CA ALA A 80 5.86 11.79 7.48
C ALA A 80 5.86 11.64 9.01
N ALA A 81 4.69 11.45 9.63
CA ALA A 81 4.59 11.18 11.07
C ALA A 81 5.26 9.85 11.44
N ALA A 82 5.11 8.82 10.60
CA ALA A 82 5.82 7.56 10.76
C ALA A 82 7.33 7.72 10.53
N ALA A 83 7.74 8.35 9.42
CA ALA A 83 9.15 8.56 9.07
C ALA A 83 9.94 9.31 10.16
N ARG A 84 9.29 10.23 10.88
CA ARG A 84 9.88 11.01 11.98
C ARG A 84 9.78 10.34 13.36
N ALA A 85 9.13 9.18 13.45
CA ALA A 85 9.02 8.46 14.71
C ALA A 85 10.38 7.89 15.14
N ARG A 86 10.48 7.49 16.40
CA ARG A 86 11.69 6.80 16.88
C ARG A 86 11.87 5.49 16.11
N PRO A 87 13.07 5.17 15.63
CA PRO A 87 13.35 3.89 14.96
C PRO A 87 13.49 2.75 15.99
N ASP A 88 12.48 2.57 16.84
CA ASP A 88 12.45 1.60 17.94
C ASP A 88 11.49 0.42 17.68
N GLY A 89 10.97 0.29 16.45
CA GLY A 89 10.05 -0.76 16.03
C GLY A 89 8.60 -0.61 16.51
N TYR A 90 8.30 0.34 17.40
CA TYR A 90 6.95 0.48 17.97
C TYR A 90 6.05 1.46 17.22
N THR A 91 6.56 2.13 16.19
CA THR A 91 5.76 2.89 15.24
C THR A 91 6.05 2.38 13.85
N LEU A 92 5.04 1.82 13.19
CA LEU A 92 5.10 1.30 11.84
C LEU A 92 4.15 2.08 10.94
N LEU A 93 4.37 2.01 9.64
CA LEU A 93 3.50 2.56 8.61
C LEU A 93 2.91 1.44 7.79
N LEU A 94 1.59 1.44 7.57
CA LEU A 94 1.00 0.72 6.45
C LEU A 94 1.08 1.62 5.21
N GLY A 95 2.15 1.43 4.44
CA GLY A 95 2.44 2.16 3.20
C GLY A 95 2.31 1.27 1.98
N GLY A 96 2.91 1.70 0.87
CA GLY A 96 2.72 1.03 -0.41
C GLY A 96 2.96 1.94 -1.59
N THR A 97 2.55 1.48 -2.78
CA THR A 97 2.75 2.19 -4.06
C THR A 97 2.29 3.64 -4.01
N LEU A 98 1.04 3.89 -3.60
CA LEU A 98 0.45 5.24 -3.65
C LEU A 98 1.20 6.28 -2.78
N PRO A 99 1.34 6.10 -1.45
CA PRO A 99 2.04 7.08 -0.62
C PRO A 99 3.52 7.22 -1.01
N HIS A 100 4.17 6.15 -1.47
CA HIS A 100 5.59 6.17 -1.82
C HIS A 100 5.83 6.91 -3.15
N VAL A 101 5.03 6.61 -4.18
CA VAL A 101 5.13 7.26 -5.50
C VAL A 101 4.73 8.72 -5.42
N ASN A 102 3.65 9.06 -4.74
CA ASN A 102 3.19 10.45 -4.65
C ASN A 102 4.22 11.34 -3.95
N GLU A 103 4.82 10.88 -2.85
CA GLU A 103 5.86 11.64 -2.17
C GLU A 103 7.15 11.73 -3.02
N ALA A 104 7.52 10.65 -3.72
CA ALA A 104 8.72 10.62 -4.56
C ALA A 104 8.61 11.53 -5.79
N LEU A 105 7.38 11.76 -6.26
CA LEU A 105 7.08 12.54 -7.47
C LEU A 105 6.43 13.89 -7.15
N LEU A 106 6.39 14.30 -5.87
CA LEU A 106 5.86 15.58 -5.44
C LEU A 106 6.67 16.72 -6.10
N ASN A 107 5.98 17.71 -6.66
CA ASN A 107 6.66 18.88 -7.22
C ASN A 107 7.12 19.86 -6.13
N ALA A 108 6.35 19.94 -5.05
CA ALA A 108 6.74 20.68 -3.85
C ALA A 108 7.84 19.92 -3.08
N LYS A 109 8.43 20.58 -2.09
CA LYS A 109 9.38 19.91 -1.19
C LYS A 109 8.63 18.82 -0.41
N PRO A 110 9.01 17.53 -0.54
CA PRO A 110 8.35 16.47 0.18
C PRO A 110 8.54 16.63 1.70
N LEU A 111 7.58 16.15 2.47
CA LEU A 111 7.61 16.14 3.92
C LEU A 111 8.60 15.10 4.46
N TYR A 112 8.94 14.08 3.67
CA TYR A 112 9.95 13.06 3.94
C TYR A 112 10.53 12.51 2.63
N ASP A 113 11.71 11.91 2.68
CA ASP A 113 12.25 11.14 1.56
C ASP A 113 11.69 9.71 1.64
N PRO A 114 10.81 9.28 0.73
CA PRO A 114 10.15 7.98 0.85
C PRO A 114 11.11 6.80 0.69
N VAL A 115 12.27 7.01 0.07
CA VAL A 115 13.29 5.98 -0.15
C VAL A 115 14.26 5.91 1.03
N LYS A 116 14.61 7.06 1.64
CA LYS A 116 15.62 7.12 2.70
C LYS A 116 15.07 7.08 4.12
N ASP A 117 13.87 7.60 4.34
CA ASP A 117 13.34 7.82 5.69
C ASP A 117 12.45 6.67 6.19
N LEU A 118 12.17 5.67 5.33
CA LEU A 118 11.36 4.50 5.66
C LEU A 118 12.01 3.20 5.17
N ASP A 119 12.23 2.28 6.09
CA ASP A 119 12.72 0.93 5.83
C ASP A 119 11.54 -0.03 5.53
N PRO A 120 11.48 -0.66 4.35
CA PRO A 120 10.47 -1.67 4.05
C PRO A 120 10.64 -2.92 4.93
N ILE A 121 9.54 -3.43 5.48
CA ILE A 121 9.55 -4.67 6.27
C ILE A 121 9.00 -5.83 5.43
N MET A 122 7.78 -5.67 4.92
CA MET A 122 7.12 -6.73 4.17
C MET A 122 5.95 -6.16 3.35
N ARG A 123 5.87 -6.54 2.08
CA ARG A 123 4.64 -6.38 1.29
C ARG A 123 3.64 -7.40 1.84
N ILE A 124 2.46 -6.95 2.25
CA ILE A 124 1.43 -7.80 2.86
C ILE A 124 0.30 -8.12 1.88
N ALA A 125 0.09 -7.27 0.89
CA ALA A 125 -0.95 -7.48 -0.10
C ALA A 125 -0.62 -6.78 -1.41
N VAL A 126 -1.20 -7.29 -2.49
CA VAL A 126 -1.34 -6.63 -3.77
C VAL A 126 -2.81 -6.45 -4.09
N GLY A 127 -3.16 -5.29 -4.62
CA GLY A 127 -4.49 -5.02 -5.18
C GLY A 127 -4.38 -4.52 -6.61
N TYR A 128 -5.46 -4.70 -7.37
CA TYR A 128 -5.53 -4.32 -8.77
C TYR A 128 -6.64 -3.32 -9.01
N LEU A 129 -6.57 -2.65 -10.16
CA LEU A 129 -7.62 -1.79 -10.67
C LEU A 129 -8.32 -2.49 -11.84
N ALA A 130 -9.43 -1.94 -12.26
CA ALA A 130 -10.25 -2.43 -13.35
C ALA A 130 -10.76 -1.28 -14.19
N ILE A 131 -10.80 -1.51 -15.50
CA ILE A 131 -11.57 -0.66 -16.41
C ILE A 131 -12.99 -1.20 -16.43
N ALA A 132 -13.92 -0.40 -15.92
CA ALA A 132 -15.32 -0.76 -15.84
C ALA A 132 -16.21 0.25 -16.55
N VAL A 133 -17.35 -0.21 -17.06
CA VAL A 133 -18.35 0.62 -17.75
C VAL A 133 -19.74 0.36 -17.20
N HIS A 134 -20.61 1.36 -17.32
CA HIS A 134 -22.03 1.20 -17.06
C HIS A 134 -22.65 0.21 -18.08
N PRO A 135 -23.63 -0.64 -17.69
CA PRO A 135 -24.25 -1.62 -18.58
C PRO A 135 -24.82 -1.06 -19.90
N SER A 136 -25.27 0.20 -19.90
CA SER A 136 -25.80 0.87 -21.11
C SER A 136 -24.76 1.17 -22.19
N VAL A 137 -23.46 1.12 -21.87
CA VAL A 137 -22.40 1.27 -22.89
C VAL A 137 -22.36 0.00 -23.73
N PRO A 138 -22.55 0.06 -25.06
CA PRO A 138 -22.76 -1.13 -25.90
C PRO A 138 -21.43 -1.82 -26.26
N VAL A 139 -20.66 -2.22 -25.25
CA VAL A 139 -19.36 -2.89 -25.37
C VAL A 139 -19.23 -4.00 -24.34
N ASN A 140 -18.49 -5.05 -24.68
CA ASN A 140 -18.23 -6.22 -23.84
C ASN A 140 -16.72 -6.50 -23.69
N THR A 141 -15.88 -5.87 -24.50
CA THR A 141 -14.42 -6.02 -24.45
C THR A 141 -13.73 -4.67 -24.36
N LEU A 142 -12.48 -4.66 -23.88
CA LEU A 142 -11.69 -3.45 -23.83
C LEU A 142 -11.41 -2.88 -25.24
N SER A 143 -11.22 -3.76 -26.23
CA SER A 143 -11.05 -3.35 -27.64
C SER A 143 -12.32 -2.69 -28.21
N GLU A 144 -13.50 -3.23 -27.91
CA GLU A 144 -14.78 -2.60 -28.29
C GLU A 144 -14.95 -1.23 -27.61
N LEU A 145 -14.55 -1.11 -26.34
CA LEU A 145 -14.55 0.19 -25.65
C LEU A 145 -13.66 1.20 -26.37
N VAL A 146 -12.44 0.83 -26.75
CA VAL A 146 -11.53 1.74 -27.47
C VAL A 146 -12.12 2.15 -28.82
N ALA A 147 -12.67 1.21 -29.58
CA ALA A 147 -13.34 1.53 -30.84
C ALA A 147 -14.54 2.47 -30.64
N HIS A 148 -15.34 2.23 -29.59
CA HIS A 148 -16.49 3.04 -29.25
C HIS A 148 -16.10 4.48 -28.87
N ILE A 149 -15.03 4.66 -28.09
CA ILE A 149 -14.50 5.98 -27.73
C ILE A 149 -13.96 6.71 -28.96
N LYS A 150 -13.18 6.03 -29.82
CA LYS A 150 -12.64 6.64 -31.06
C LYS A 150 -13.74 7.08 -32.03
N ALA A 151 -14.86 6.36 -32.08
CA ALA A 151 -16.02 6.75 -32.87
C ALA A 151 -16.80 7.94 -32.29
N ASN A 152 -16.56 8.31 -31.02
CA ASN A 152 -17.29 9.34 -30.28
C ASN A 152 -16.34 10.33 -29.58
N PRO A 153 -15.44 11.02 -30.31
CA PRO A 153 -14.44 11.91 -29.71
C PRO A 153 -15.08 13.03 -28.89
N GLY A 154 -14.53 13.29 -27.70
CA GLY A 154 -14.99 14.31 -26.76
C GLY A 154 -16.34 14.03 -26.06
N LYS A 155 -17.00 12.89 -26.36
CA LYS A 155 -18.30 12.52 -25.78
C LYS A 155 -18.22 11.46 -24.67
N PHE A 156 -17.03 10.95 -24.39
CA PHE A 156 -16.82 9.90 -23.39
C PHE A 156 -15.98 10.42 -22.22
N SER A 157 -16.23 9.88 -21.03
CA SER A 157 -15.51 10.27 -19.83
C SER A 157 -15.34 9.11 -18.87
N TYR A 158 -14.32 9.17 -18.02
CA TYR A 158 -14.10 8.18 -16.96
C TYR A 158 -14.01 8.84 -15.58
N GLY A 159 -14.59 8.21 -14.57
CA GLY A 159 -14.45 8.61 -13.17
C GLY A 159 -13.22 7.99 -12.50
N HIS A 160 -12.62 8.73 -11.57
CA HIS A 160 -11.57 8.24 -10.67
C HIS A 160 -11.66 8.93 -9.30
N SER A 161 -10.93 8.43 -8.31
CA SER A 161 -11.05 8.82 -6.91
C SER A 161 -10.29 10.09 -6.50
N GLY A 162 -9.82 10.87 -7.47
CA GLY A 162 -9.04 12.09 -7.23
C GLY A 162 -7.76 12.16 -8.07
N VAL A 163 -7.33 13.38 -8.37
CA VAL A 163 -6.12 13.66 -9.15
C VAL A 163 -4.90 13.15 -8.38
N GLY A 164 -3.97 12.52 -9.10
CA GLY A 164 -2.76 11.93 -8.53
C GLY A 164 -2.95 10.55 -7.86
N GLY A 165 -4.18 10.05 -7.74
CA GLY A 165 -4.42 8.66 -7.32
C GLY A 165 -4.04 7.64 -8.40
N THR A 166 -3.72 6.40 -8.02
CA THR A 166 -3.33 5.35 -8.98
C THR A 166 -4.38 5.11 -10.07
N ASN A 167 -5.67 5.25 -9.76
CA ASN A 167 -6.74 5.11 -10.75
C ASN A 167 -6.82 6.27 -11.75
N HIS A 168 -6.44 7.49 -11.34
CA HIS A 168 -6.22 8.58 -12.28
C HIS A 168 -5.05 8.26 -13.22
N LEU A 169 -3.91 7.83 -12.65
CA LEU A 169 -2.71 7.54 -13.43
C LEU A 169 -2.92 6.37 -14.40
N ILE A 170 -3.65 5.32 -14.00
CA ILE A 170 -4.05 4.22 -14.90
C ILE A 170 -5.00 4.71 -16.00
N GLY A 171 -5.94 5.60 -15.69
CA GLY A 171 -6.83 6.18 -16.70
C GLY A 171 -6.05 6.97 -17.75
N GLU A 172 -5.10 7.79 -17.33
CA GLU A 172 -4.23 8.55 -18.23
C GLU A 172 -3.25 7.66 -19.01
N LEU A 173 -2.71 6.61 -18.39
CA LEU A 173 -1.91 5.60 -19.08
C LEU A 173 -2.73 4.86 -20.14
N PHE A 174 -3.97 4.47 -19.82
CA PHE A 174 -4.89 3.86 -20.78
C PHE A 174 -5.18 4.80 -21.95
N LYS A 175 -5.38 6.09 -21.71
CA LYS A 175 -5.54 7.10 -22.78
C LYS A 175 -4.36 7.12 -23.73
N SER A 176 -3.15 7.14 -23.18
CA SER A 176 -1.92 7.15 -23.97
C SER A 176 -1.74 5.86 -24.77
N VAL A 177 -1.97 4.70 -24.15
CA VAL A 177 -1.74 3.38 -24.79
C VAL A 177 -2.80 3.09 -25.85
N ALA A 178 -4.06 3.46 -25.59
CA ALA A 178 -5.17 3.25 -26.52
C ALA A 178 -5.30 4.35 -27.59
N ASP A 179 -4.47 5.40 -27.53
CA ASP A 179 -4.51 6.54 -28.44
C ASP A 179 -5.91 7.19 -28.48
N ILE A 180 -6.40 7.56 -27.30
CA ILE A 180 -7.72 8.20 -27.07
C ILE A 180 -7.58 9.48 -26.23
N PRO A 181 -6.85 10.50 -26.72
CA PRO A 181 -6.53 11.71 -25.94
C PRO A 181 -7.78 12.48 -25.47
N ASP A 182 -8.88 12.40 -26.23
CA ASP A 182 -10.14 13.10 -25.95
C ASP A 182 -11.01 12.45 -24.87
N LEU A 183 -10.58 11.31 -24.30
CA LEU A 183 -11.27 10.70 -23.15
C LEU A 183 -11.12 11.59 -21.91
N ARG A 184 -12.24 12.18 -21.46
CA ARG A 184 -12.24 13.16 -20.36
C ARG A 184 -12.18 12.48 -18.99
N GLN A 185 -11.25 12.89 -18.13
CA GLN A 185 -11.24 12.48 -16.73
C GLN A 185 -12.25 13.27 -15.88
N ILE A 186 -12.92 12.61 -14.94
CA ILE A 186 -13.82 13.21 -13.95
C ILE A 186 -13.31 12.87 -12.55
N PRO A 187 -12.72 13.84 -11.82
CA PRO A 187 -12.23 13.60 -10.47
C PRO A 187 -13.38 13.58 -9.46
N TYR A 188 -13.36 12.58 -8.58
CA TYR A 188 -14.24 12.51 -7.41
C TYR A 188 -13.44 12.61 -6.11
N ARG A 189 -14.13 12.90 -5.00
CA ARG A 189 -13.54 12.91 -3.65
C ARG A 189 -13.51 11.50 -3.05
N GLY A 190 -12.84 10.56 -3.73
CA GLY A 190 -12.76 9.16 -3.32
C GLY A 190 -13.50 8.18 -4.26
N ALA A 191 -13.28 6.88 -4.03
CA ALA A 191 -13.82 5.82 -4.89
C ALA A 191 -15.34 5.61 -4.73
N GLY A 192 -15.90 5.87 -3.55
CA GLY A 192 -17.33 5.73 -3.27
C GLY A 192 -18.21 6.58 -4.19
N PRO A 193 -18.06 7.92 -4.20
CA PRO A 193 -18.83 8.79 -5.09
C PRO A 193 -18.67 8.45 -6.57
N ALA A 194 -17.45 8.12 -7.03
CA ALA A 194 -17.21 7.72 -8.41
C ALA A 194 -17.97 6.43 -8.78
N MET A 195 -17.99 5.45 -7.87
CA MET A 195 -18.72 4.20 -8.06
C MET A 195 -20.24 4.43 -8.09
N THR A 196 -20.77 5.29 -7.22
CA THR A 196 -22.19 5.65 -7.22
C THR A 196 -22.62 6.24 -8.56
N ASP A 197 -21.88 7.21 -9.07
CA ASP A 197 -22.21 7.87 -10.35
C ASP A 197 -22.05 6.92 -11.55
N LEU A 198 -21.09 5.99 -11.50
CA LEU A 198 -20.93 4.96 -12.52
C LEU A 198 -22.12 3.99 -12.57
N ILE A 199 -22.59 3.50 -11.42
CA ILE A 199 -23.75 2.60 -11.34
C ILE A 199 -25.04 3.34 -11.72
N ALA A 200 -25.15 4.61 -11.38
CA ALA A 200 -26.29 5.46 -11.74
C ALA A 200 -26.27 5.93 -13.22
N GLY A 201 -25.24 5.56 -13.98
CA GLY A 201 -25.08 5.92 -15.39
C GLY A 201 -24.77 7.41 -15.64
N GLN A 202 -24.35 8.16 -14.62
CA GLN A 202 -23.95 9.57 -14.75
C GLN A 202 -22.59 9.70 -15.43
N ILE A 203 -21.72 8.70 -15.24
CA ILE A 203 -20.48 8.52 -16.02
C ILE A 203 -20.51 7.16 -16.71
N PRO A 204 -20.03 7.06 -17.97
CA PRO A 204 -20.13 5.81 -18.72
C PRO A 204 -19.01 4.82 -18.37
N MET A 205 -17.91 5.28 -17.79
CA MET A 205 -16.72 4.48 -17.48
C MET A 205 -16.11 4.92 -16.14
N GLY A 206 -15.42 4.00 -15.46
CA GLY A 206 -14.59 4.31 -14.31
C GLY A 206 -13.37 3.41 -14.23
N ILE A 207 -12.32 3.94 -13.59
CA ILE A 207 -11.17 3.14 -13.14
C ILE A 207 -11.40 2.83 -11.66
N VAL A 208 -11.79 1.58 -11.40
CA VAL A 208 -12.28 1.13 -10.09
C VAL A 208 -11.32 0.13 -9.47
N GLY A 209 -11.28 0.04 -8.13
CA GLY A 209 -10.58 -1.05 -7.46
C GLY A 209 -11.24 -2.40 -7.73
N VAL A 210 -10.45 -3.45 -7.91
CA VAL A 210 -10.96 -4.82 -7.94
C VAL A 210 -11.17 -5.27 -6.50
N GLN A 211 -12.37 -5.06 -5.97
CA GLN A 211 -12.72 -5.32 -4.59
C GLN A 211 -14.07 -6.04 -4.52
N ALA A 212 -14.40 -6.60 -3.35
CA ALA A 212 -15.67 -7.30 -3.13
C ALA A 212 -16.90 -6.55 -3.69
N GLN A 213 -16.94 -5.22 -3.50
CA GLN A 213 -18.01 -4.37 -4.00
C GLN A 213 -18.10 -4.38 -5.55
N SER A 214 -17.02 -4.02 -6.25
CA SER A 214 -17.02 -3.93 -7.72
C SER A 214 -17.23 -5.28 -8.38
N LEU A 215 -16.66 -6.34 -7.81
CA LEU A 215 -16.87 -7.71 -8.25
C LEU A 215 -18.32 -8.17 -8.03
N GLY A 216 -18.94 -7.81 -6.91
CA GLY A 216 -20.36 -8.10 -6.66
C GLY A 216 -21.26 -7.38 -7.66
N LEU A 217 -21.00 -6.10 -7.91
CA LEU A 217 -21.72 -5.31 -8.91
C LEU A 217 -21.56 -5.89 -10.31
N HIS A 218 -20.35 -6.34 -10.65
CA HIS A 218 -20.08 -7.01 -11.92
C HIS A 218 -20.92 -8.28 -12.10
N ARG A 219 -20.90 -9.17 -11.11
CA ARG A 219 -21.69 -10.41 -11.12
C ARG A 219 -23.19 -10.16 -11.18
N SER A 220 -23.68 -9.08 -10.58
CA SER A 220 -25.10 -8.70 -10.62
C SER A 220 -25.55 -8.08 -11.95
N GLY A 221 -24.61 -7.72 -12.84
CA GLY A 221 -24.90 -7.00 -14.08
C GLY A 221 -25.12 -5.50 -13.91
N ALA A 222 -25.03 -4.95 -12.68
CA ALA A 222 -25.09 -3.50 -12.43
C ALA A 222 -23.83 -2.75 -12.89
N LEU A 223 -22.75 -3.47 -13.17
CA LEU A 223 -21.47 -2.95 -13.67
C LEU A 223 -20.86 -3.96 -14.66
N LYS A 224 -20.12 -3.49 -15.67
CA LYS A 224 -19.33 -4.38 -16.54
C LYS A 224 -17.84 -4.09 -16.36
N ILE A 225 -17.09 -5.03 -15.78
CA ILE A 225 -15.63 -4.95 -15.76
C ILE A 225 -15.12 -5.56 -17.08
N LEU A 226 -14.38 -4.78 -17.85
CA LEU A 226 -13.88 -5.19 -19.18
C LEU A 226 -12.48 -5.78 -19.11
N ALA A 227 -11.65 -5.27 -18.20
CA ALA A 227 -10.34 -5.82 -17.91
C ALA A 227 -9.87 -5.42 -16.51
N VAL A 228 -9.12 -6.31 -15.87
CA VAL A 228 -8.34 -6.01 -14.65
C VAL A 228 -6.90 -5.66 -15.01
N THR A 229 -6.25 -4.80 -14.21
CA THR A 229 -4.86 -4.40 -14.44
C THR A 229 -3.84 -5.47 -14.05
N SER A 230 -4.26 -6.64 -13.56
CA SER A 230 -3.33 -7.72 -13.28
C SER A 230 -2.69 -8.26 -14.56
N GLU A 231 -1.49 -8.82 -14.43
CA GLU A 231 -0.86 -9.55 -15.55
C GLU A 231 -1.48 -10.94 -15.73
N LYS A 232 -1.86 -11.57 -14.61
CA LYS A 232 -2.41 -12.93 -14.53
C LYS A 232 -3.87 -12.91 -14.08
N PRO A 233 -4.68 -13.92 -14.47
CA PRO A 233 -6.07 -14.02 -14.02
C PRO A 233 -6.17 -14.01 -12.50
N LEU A 234 -7.15 -13.28 -11.97
CA LEU A 234 -7.37 -13.18 -10.54
C LEU A 234 -8.26 -14.32 -10.05
N ALA A 235 -7.90 -14.93 -8.92
CA ALA A 235 -8.74 -15.97 -8.32
C ALA A 235 -10.15 -15.46 -7.96
N ALA A 236 -10.28 -14.18 -7.58
CA ALA A 236 -11.54 -13.55 -7.24
C ALA A 236 -12.41 -13.16 -8.46
N ALA A 237 -11.84 -13.21 -9.67
CA ALA A 237 -12.49 -12.82 -10.93
C ALA A 237 -11.90 -13.59 -12.13
N PRO A 238 -11.99 -14.94 -12.14
CA PRO A 238 -11.30 -15.77 -13.14
C PRO A 238 -11.87 -15.62 -14.56
N ASP A 239 -13.10 -15.11 -14.67
CA ASP A 239 -13.85 -14.85 -15.88
C ASP A 239 -13.57 -13.46 -16.49
N VAL A 240 -12.90 -12.58 -15.75
CA VAL A 240 -12.59 -11.22 -16.21
C VAL A 240 -11.23 -11.22 -16.92
N PRO A 241 -11.14 -10.71 -18.17
CA PRO A 241 -9.87 -10.59 -18.88
C PRO A 241 -8.83 -9.77 -18.11
N THR A 242 -7.56 -10.16 -18.23
CA THR A 242 -6.44 -9.34 -17.77
C THR A 242 -6.14 -8.25 -18.79
N ALA A 243 -5.45 -7.20 -18.38
CA ALA A 243 -4.92 -6.18 -19.30
C ALA A 243 -4.08 -6.82 -20.41
N VAL A 244 -3.29 -7.84 -20.07
CA VAL A 244 -2.47 -8.59 -21.02
C VAL A 244 -3.34 -9.37 -22.01
N SER A 245 -4.30 -10.17 -21.55
CA SER A 245 -5.17 -10.96 -22.44
C SER A 245 -6.13 -10.09 -23.25
N ALA A 246 -6.44 -8.88 -22.76
CA ALA A 246 -7.25 -7.89 -23.47
C ALA A 246 -6.47 -7.09 -24.53
N GLY A 247 -5.16 -7.31 -24.66
CA GLY A 247 -4.31 -6.66 -25.67
C GLY A 247 -3.69 -5.32 -25.23
N PHE A 248 -3.72 -5.00 -23.94
CA PHE A 248 -3.18 -3.78 -23.35
C PHE A 248 -2.15 -4.08 -22.24
N PRO A 249 -1.08 -4.86 -22.50
CA PRO A 249 -0.12 -5.25 -21.47
C PRO A 249 0.55 -4.05 -20.78
N GLN A 250 0.59 -2.88 -21.42
CA GLN A 250 1.21 -1.66 -20.88
C GLN A 250 0.42 -1.05 -19.72
N ILE A 251 -0.88 -1.35 -19.60
CA ILE A 251 -1.69 -0.91 -18.44
C ILE A 251 -1.68 -1.95 -17.32
N ALA A 252 -0.94 -3.05 -17.47
CA ALA A 252 -0.79 -4.03 -16.42
C ALA A 252 -0.01 -3.41 -15.25
N ASN A 253 -0.65 -3.33 -14.10
CA ASN A 253 -0.11 -2.71 -12.91
C ASN A 253 -0.80 -3.26 -11.66
N ALA A 254 -0.03 -3.30 -10.58
CA ALA A 254 -0.51 -3.69 -9.27
C ALA A 254 -0.17 -2.58 -8.26
N SER A 255 -1.06 -2.38 -7.30
CA SER A 255 -0.79 -1.54 -6.12
C SER A 255 -0.34 -2.44 -4.98
N SER A 256 0.87 -2.18 -4.49
CA SER A 256 1.44 -2.86 -3.34
C SER A 256 1.03 -2.18 -2.05
N TYR A 257 0.76 -2.98 -1.02
CA TYR A 257 0.47 -2.55 0.34
C TYR A 257 1.40 -3.31 1.27
N GLY A 258 2.04 -2.61 2.21
CA GLY A 258 3.05 -3.23 3.05
C GLY A 258 3.40 -2.43 4.28
N ILE A 259 4.12 -3.09 5.17
CA ILE A 259 4.58 -2.52 6.42
C ILE A 259 5.95 -1.91 6.21
N LEU A 260 6.13 -0.67 6.67
CA LEU A 260 7.41 0.03 6.72
C LEU A 260 7.69 0.49 8.15
N ALA A 261 8.96 0.71 8.48
CA ALA A 261 9.41 1.30 9.73
C ALA A 261 10.22 2.58 9.47
N PRO A 262 10.39 3.46 10.47
CA PRO A 262 11.30 4.58 10.38
C PRO A 262 12.71 4.10 10.06
N ALA A 263 13.43 4.84 9.23
CA ALA A 263 14.80 4.52 8.86
C ALA A 263 15.72 4.34 10.08
N GLY A 264 16.55 3.28 10.05
CA GLY A 264 17.46 2.95 11.13
C GLY A 264 16.84 2.07 12.22
N THR A 265 15.62 1.56 12.01
CA THR A 265 15.01 0.59 12.92
C THR A 265 15.88 -0.66 12.99
N PRO A 266 16.22 -1.18 14.18
CA PRO A 266 17.10 -2.34 14.32
C PRO A 266 16.63 -3.54 13.47
N LYS A 267 17.58 -4.14 12.74
CA LYS A 267 17.30 -5.29 11.87
C LYS A 267 16.53 -6.42 12.58
N ALA A 268 16.85 -6.69 13.85
CA ALA A 268 16.14 -7.72 14.62
C ALA A 268 14.63 -7.44 14.78
N MET A 269 14.22 -6.17 14.85
CA MET A 269 12.81 -5.77 14.94
C MET A 269 12.12 -5.89 13.57
N ILE A 270 12.79 -5.45 12.50
CA ILE A 270 12.34 -5.64 11.12
C ILE A 270 12.11 -7.12 10.85
N ASP A 271 13.11 -7.97 11.14
CA ASP A 271 13.04 -9.42 10.91
C ASP A 271 11.90 -10.06 11.72
N LYS A 272 11.67 -9.63 12.97
CA LYS A 272 10.59 -10.13 13.81
C LYS A 272 9.20 -9.81 13.22
N VAL A 273 8.99 -8.58 12.75
CA VAL A 273 7.72 -8.17 12.13
C VAL A 273 7.53 -8.87 10.78
N ALA A 274 8.59 -9.01 9.98
CA ALA A 274 8.54 -9.70 8.70
C ALA A 274 8.22 -11.19 8.89
N GLN A 275 8.87 -11.87 9.84
CA GLN A 275 8.61 -13.28 10.14
C GLN A 275 7.17 -13.51 10.63
N ALA A 276 6.69 -12.66 11.53
CA ALA A 276 5.31 -12.74 12.02
C ALA A 276 4.30 -12.53 10.88
N SER A 277 4.54 -11.50 10.05
CA SER A 277 3.68 -11.20 8.91
C SER A 277 3.64 -12.36 7.93
N ARG A 278 4.81 -12.95 7.60
CA ARG A 278 4.91 -14.14 6.76
C ARG A 278 4.11 -15.31 7.32
N ALA A 279 4.24 -15.60 8.62
CA ALA A 279 3.48 -16.68 9.25
C ALA A 279 1.97 -16.50 9.10
N LEU A 280 1.47 -15.27 9.27
CA LEU A 280 0.05 -14.93 9.06
C LEU A 280 -0.36 -15.07 7.59
N LEU A 281 0.40 -14.47 6.67
CA LEU A 281 0.14 -14.43 5.23
C LEU A 281 0.17 -15.82 4.57
N SER A 282 0.93 -16.75 5.15
CA SER A 282 0.99 -18.15 4.68
C SER A 282 -0.22 -18.99 5.11
N THR A 283 -1.11 -18.49 5.98
CA THR A 283 -2.30 -19.25 6.37
C THR A 283 -3.37 -19.22 5.28
N ALA A 284 -3.95 -20.38 4.96
CA ALA A 284 -5.03 -20.48 3.98
C ALA A 284 -6.23 -19.57 4.35
N ALA A 285 -6.54 -19.45 5.63
CA ALA A 285 -7.61 -18.59 6.11
C ALA A 285 -7.35 -17.09 5.82
N TYR A 286 -6.11 -16.62 5.96
CA TYR A 286 -5.77 -15.23 5.64
C TYR A 286 -5.74 -14.99 4.13
N GLN A 287 -5.21 -15.94 3.36
CA GLN A 287 -5.21 -15.85 1.88
C GLN A 287 -6.63 -15.82 1.32
N GLN A 288 -7.52 -16.67 1.84
CA GLN A 288 -8.93 -16.67 1.47
C GLN A 288 -9.60 -15.33 1.80
N LEU A 289 -9.36 -14.80 3.00
CA LEU A 289 -9.88 -13.49 3.41
C LEU A 289 -9.39 -12.36 2.48
N MET A 290 -8.11 -12.35 2.11
CA MET A 290 -7.59 -11.35 1.16
C MET A 290 -8.27 -11.49 -0.21
N SER A 291 -8.40 -12.71 -0.71
CA SER A 291 -9.04 -13.01 -2.00
C SER A 291 -10.50 -12.54 -2.03
N GLU A 292 -11.27 -12.80 -0.97
CA GLU A 292 -12.66 -12.34 -0.82
C GLU A 292 -12.78 -10.81 -0.84
N MET A 293 -11.77 -10.11 -0.32
CA MET A 293 -11.70 -8.65 -0.36
C MET A 293 -11.18 -8.09 -1.70
N GLY A 294 -10.68 -8.95 -2.60
CA GLY A 294 -10.11 -8.57 -3.90
C GLY A 294 -8.61 -8.28 -3.87
N PHE A 295 -7.89 -8.78 -2.87
CA PHE A 295 -6.45 -8.67 -2.73
C PHE A 295 -5.75 -10.02 -2.81
N GLU A 296 -4.46 -10.00 -3.14
CA GLU A 296 -3.59 -11.17 -3.09
C GLU A 296 -2.59 -11.00 -1.95
N ALA A 297 -2.57 -11.94 -1.00
CA ALA A 297 -1.55 -11.99 0.04
C ALA A 297 -0.19 -12.36 -0.56
N THR A 298 0.89 -11.84 0.02
CA THR A 298 2.26 -11.97 -0.53
C THR A 298 3.22 -12.61 0.47
N PRO A 299 2.99 -13.88 0.87
CA PRO A 299 3.82 -14.57 1.87
C PRO A 299 5.28 -14.76 1.45
N GLU A 300 5.55 -14.71 0.14
CA GLU A 300 6.89 -14.79 -0.44
C GLU A 300 7.73 -13.53 -0.23
N SER A 301 7.10 -12.37 0.02
CA SER A 301 7.78 -11.08 0.11
C SER A 301 8.70 -10.97 1.33
N ASP A 302 9.75 -10.17 1.18
CA ASP A 302 10.72 -9.83 2.22
C ASP A 302 11.12 -8.33 2.11
N PRO A 303 11.95 -7.80 3.03
CA PRO A 303 12.37 -6.41 2.97
C PRO A 303 12.99 -5.97 1.64
N GLU A 304 13.80 -6.82 1.02
CA GLU A 304 14.51 -6.49 -0.23
C GLU A 304 13.56 -6.54 -1.42
N ASP A 305 12.68 -7.54 -1.48
CA ASP A 305 11.60 -7.62 -2.47
C ASP A 305 10.73 -6.37 -2.42
N PHE A 306 10.27 -5.98 -1.22
CA PHE A 306 9.38 -4.83 -1.09
C PHE A 306 10.09 -3.52 -1.44
N ARG A 307 11.37 -3.36 -1.06
CA ARG A 307 12.19 -2.21 -1.50
C ARG A 307 12.30 -2.12 -3.02
N ARG A 308 12.60 -3.24 -3.68
CA ARG A 308 12.70 -3.32 -5.14
C ARG A 308 11.38 -2.98 -5.82
N VAL A 309 10.26 -3.47 -5.30
CA VAL A 309 8.91 -3.17 -5.82
C VAL A 309 8.60 -1.68 -5.72
N LEU A 310 8.85 -1.05 -4.57
CA LEU A 310 8.61 0.39 -4.40
C LEU A 310 9.48 1.25 -5.34
N ALA A 311 10.75 0.86 -5.54
CA ALA A 311 11.62 1.54 -6.50
C ALA A 311 11.14 1.38 -7.95
N ALA A 312 10.66 0.18 -8.32
CA ALA A 312 10.10 -0.09 -9.63
C ALA A 312 8.81 0.70 -9.88
N ASP A 313 7.96 0.84 -8.86
CA ASP A 313 6.75 1.67 -8.94
C ASP A 313 7.08 3.13 -9.23
N VAL A 314 8.07 3.72 -8.55
CA VAL A 314 8.51 5.11 -8.81
C VAL A 314 9.02 5.25 -10.24
N ALA A 315 9.86 4.33 -10.70
CA ALA A 315 10.41 4.35 -12.06
C ALA A 315 9.33 4.24 -13.14
N LEU A 316 8.28 3.44 -12.89
CA LEU A 316 7.13 3.31 -13.78
C LEU A 316 6.32 4.60 -13.87
N TRP A 317 6.00 5.20 -12.73
CA TRP A 317 5.06 6.33 -12.68
C TRP A 317 5.71 7.68 -12.97
N GLN A 318 7.02 7.84 -12.74
CA GLN A 318 7.75 9.08 -12.98
C GLN A 318 7.55 9.66 -14.40
N PRO A 319 7.77 8.90 -15.50
CA PRO A 319 7.59 9.43 -16.85
C PRO A 319 6.13 9.77 -17.15
N ILE A 320 5.17 9.05 -16.56
CA ILE A 320 3.73 9.26 -16.76
C ILE A 320 3.28 10.57 -16.07
N VAL A 321 3.66 10.77 -14.80
CA VAL A 321 3.36 12.00 -14.08
C VAL A 321 3.95 13.21 -14.82
N LYS A 322 5.19 13.08 -15.32
CA LYS A 322 5.87 14.12 -16.08
C LYS A 322 5.19 14.42 -17.42
N SER A 323 4.81 13.40 -18.18
CA SER A 323 4.18 13.58 -19.50
C SER A 323 2.81 14.24 -19.40
N LEU A 324 2.08 13.99 -18.33
CA LEU A 324 0.77 14.56 -18.05
C LEU A 324 0.84 15.99 -17.48
N GLY A 325 2.04 16.50 -17.20
CA GLY A 325 2.23 17.80 -16.56
C GLY A 325 1.54 17.88 -15.21
N LEU A 326 1.32 16.74 -14.54
CA LEU A 326 0.57 16.69 -13.31
C LEU A 326 1.35 17.38 -12.20
N LYS A 327 0.65 18.29 -11.54
CA LYS A 327 1.15 18.93 -10.33
C LYS A 327 0.65 18.16 -9.12
N LEU A 328 1.54 17.35 -8.56
CA LEU A 328 1.37 16.73 -7.25
C LEU A 328 1.86 17.76 -6.23
N ASP A 329 0.92 18.35 -5.51
CA ASP A 329 1.11 19.46 -4.57
C ASP A 329 0.76 19.02 -3.14
#